data_AF-A0A938MB93-F1
#
_entry.id   AF-A0A938MB93-F1
#
_cell.length_a   1.000
_cell.length_b   1.000
_cell.length_c   1.000
_cell.angle_alpha   90.00
_cell.angle_beta   90.00
_cell.angle_gamma   90.00
#
_symmetry.space_group_name_H-M   'P 1'
#
loop_
_entity.id
_entity.type
_entity.pdbx_description
1 polymer ?
#
loop_
_entity_poly.entity_id
_entity_poly.type
_entity_poly.pdbx_seq_one_letter_code
_entity_poly.pdbx_strand_id
1 'polypeptide(L)' 'YCERVCPFGAVERETIKARDGSVIKIIAKVNEGVCQGCGLCAATCRSNSIDLAGFTDTQVYAEIDALADVMVDG' A
#
# COMPACT_ATOMS: atom_id res chain seq x y z
N TYR A 1 2.06 -9.51 5.60
CA TYR A 1 1.01 -10.14 4.76
C TYR A 1 1.14 -9.67 3.32
N CYS A 2 1.20 -8.34 3.08
CA CYS A 2 1.50 -7.72 1.78
C CYS A 2 2.63 -8.40 0.98
N GLU A 3 3.74 -8.77 1.63
CA GLU A 3 4.84 -9.59 1.04
C GLU A 3 4.34 -10.86 0.33
N ARG A 4 3.48 -11.65 0.98
CA ARG A 4 3.03 -12.95 0.48
C ARG A 4 2.00 -12.85 -0.64
N VAL A 5 1.28 -11.73 -0.74
CA VAL A 5 0.22 -11.57 -1.75
C VAL A 5 0.73 -10.94 -3.04
N CYS A 6 1.96 -10.41 -3.06
CA CYS A 6 2.53 -9.85 -4.27
C CYS A 6 2.89 -10.99 -5.24
N PRO A 7 2.21 -11.13 -6.40
CA PRO A 7 2.51 -12.22 -7.33
C PRO A 7 3.84 -12.01 -8.08
N PHE A 8 4.41 -10.81 -7.99
CA PHE A 8 5.66 -10.42 -8.65
C PHE A 8 6.87 -10.44 -7.70
N GLY A 9 6.67 -10.74 -6.42
CA GLY A 9 7.74 -10.70 -5.42
C GLY A 9 8.30 -9.30 -5.17
N ALA A 10 7.56 -8.23 -5.50
CA ALA A 10 8.04 -6.85 -5.39
C ALA A 10 8.01 -6.30 -3.95
N VAL A 11 7.45 -7.02 -2.97
CA VAL A 11 7.34 -6.56 -1.58
C VAL A 11 8.21 -7.44 -0.69
N GLU A 12 9.20 -6.85 -0.03
CA GLU A 12 10.19 -7.54 0.81
C GLU A 12 10.19 -6.99 2.25
N ARG A 13 10.81 -7.72 3.19
CA ARG A 13 11.04 -7.21 4.55
C ARG A 13 12.35 -6.47 4.64
N GLU A 14 12.32 -5.24 5.14
CA GLU A 14 13.51 -4.44 5.42
C GLU A 14 13.67 -4.23 6.93
N THR A 15 14.87 -4.49 7.44
CA THR A 15 15.22 -4.25 8.84
C THR A 15 15.87 -2.89 8.98
N ILE A 16 15.29 -2.02 9.81
CA ILE A 16 15.86 -0.72 10.15
C ILE A 16 16.61 -0.86 11.48
N LYS A 17 17.90 -0.52 11.44
CA LYS A 17 18.84 -0.66 12.57
C LYS A 17 19.26 0.70 13.12
N ALA A 18 19.54 0.76 14.41
CA ALA A 18 20.18 1.89 15.05
C ALA A 18 21.70 1.89 14.78
N ARG A 19 22.38 2.97 15.17
CA ARG A 19 23.85 3.11 14.99
C ARG A 19 24.65 2.03 15.72
N ASP A 20 24.13 1.53 16.84
CA ASP A 20 24.74 0.45 17.62
C ASP A 20 24.44 -0.97 17.05
N GLY A 21 23.71 -1.05 15.94
CA GLY A 21 23.34 -2.31 15.29
C GLY A 21 22.07 -2.95 15.83
N SER A 22 21.45 -2.40 16.89
CA SER A 22 20.18 -2.90 17.42
C SER A 22 19.03 -2.71 16.40
N VAL A 23 18.09 -3.65 16.38
CA VAL A 23 16.93 -3.60 15.47
C VAL A 23 15.89 -2.66 16.05
N ILE A 24 15.50 -1.64 15.27
CA ILE A 24 14.45 -0.69 15.63
C ILE A 24 13.09 -1.21 15.16
N LYS A 25 12.99 -1.59 13.89
CA LYS A 25 11.75 -2.06 13.28
C LYS A 25 12.01 -2.94 12.06
N ILE A 26 11.05 -3.80 11.76
CA ILE A 26 10.96 -4.53 10.50
C ILE A 26 9.78 -3.96 9.74
N ILE A 27 10.00 -3.50 8.52
CA ILE A 27 8.98 -2.91 7.64
C ILE A 27 8.83 -3.72 6.36
N ALA A 28 7.74 -3.50 5.63
CA ALA A 28 7.64 -3.90 4.24
C ALA A 28 8.23 -2.81 3.35
N LYS A 29 9.04 -3.19 2.37
CA LYS A 29 9.61 -2.30 1.34
C LYS A 29 9.18 -2.79 -0.03
N VAL A 30 8.76 -1.86 -0.89
CA VAL A 30 8.43 -2.16 -2.28
C VAL A 30 9.65 -1.90 -3.17
N ASN A 31 9.97 -2.83 -4.05
CA ASN A 31 10.89 -2.62 -5.16
C ASN A 31 10.09 -2.13 -6.38
N GLU A 32 10.16 -0.82 -6.65
CA GLU A 32 9.44 -0.18 -7.75
C GLU A 32 9.85 -0.71 -9.13
N GLY A 33 11.09 -1.19 -9.30
CA GLY A 33 11.57 -1.73 -10.58
C GLY A 33 10.93 -3.07 -10.98
N VAL A 34 10.29 -3.77 -10.03
CA VAL A 34 9.60 -5.06 -10.27
C VAL A 34 8.08 -4.92 -10.13
N CYS A 35 7.62 -3.91 -9.40
CA CYS A 35 6.20 -3.68 -9.14
C CYS A 35 5.41 -3.42 -10.43
N GLN A 36 4.35 -4.20 -10.66
CA GLN A 36 3.45 -4.05 -11.82
C GLN A 36 2.16 -3.28 -11.50
N GLY A 37 2.03 -2.70 -10.29
CA GLY A 37 0.88 -1.88 -9.94
C GLY A 37 -0.45 -2.63 -9.70
N CYS A 38 -0.42 -3.94 -9.40
CA CYS A 38 -1.66 -4.73 -9.23
C CYS A 38 -2.53 -4.40 -7.98
N GLY A 39 -2.03 -3.59 -7.04
CA GLY A 39 -2.81 -3.11 -5.89
C GLY A 39 -3.08 -4.09 -4.73
N LEU A 40 -2.80 -5.39 -4.88
CA LEU A 40 -3.09 -6.39 -3.83
C LEU A 40 -2.43 -6.08 -2.48
N CYS A 41 -1.23 -5.51 -2.49
CA CYS A 41 -0.51 -5.15 -1.26
C CYS A 41 -1.18 -3.98 -0.50
N ALA A 42 -1.70 -2.98 -1.22
CA ALA A 42 -2.46 -1.85 -0.67
C ALA A 42 -3.80 -2.33 -0.09
N ALA A 43 -4.60 -3.02 -0.91
CA ALA A 43 -5.94 -3.48 -0.52
C ALA A 43 -5.97 -4.41 0.71
N THR A 44 -4.86 -5.05 1.07
CA THR A 44 -4.78 -5.96 2.22
C THR A 44 -3.97 -5.42 3.40
N CYS A 45 -3.42 -4.22 3.27
CA CYS A 45 -2.53 -3.66 4.27
C CYS A 45 -3.31 -3.32 5.54
N ARG A 46 -3.23 -4.18 6.57
CA ARG A 46 -3.92 -3.95 7.85
C ARG A 46 -3.52 -2.66 8.56
N SER A 47 -2.31 -2.18 8.31
CA SER A 47 -1.78 -0.94 8.89
C SER A 47 -1.99 0.28 8.00
N ASN A 48 -2.63 0.10 6.85
CA ASN A 48 -2.87 1.13 5.84
C ASN A 48 -1.62 1.95 5.46
N SER A 49 -0.46 1.29 5.42
CA SER A 49 0.84 1.96 5.27
C SER A 49 1.39 1.96 3.84
N ILE A 50 0.63 1.44 2.87
CA ILE A 50 1.04 1.31 1.48
C ILE A 50 -0.08 1.79 0.57
N ASP A 51 0.24 2.72 -0.32
CA ASP A 51 -0.66 3.24 -1.34
C ASP A 51 -0.30 2.67 -2.72
N LEU A 52 -1.27 2.66 -3.63
CA LEU A 52 -1.05 2.44 -5.05
C LEU A 52 -1.04 3.79 -5.77
N ALA A 53 0.07 4.11 -6.47
CA ALA A 53 0.17 5.35 -7.22
C ALA A 53 -0.94 5.47 -8.26
N GLY A 54 -1.64 6.61 -8.27
CA GLY A 54 -2.81 6.87 -9.13
C GLY A 54 -4.13 6.30 -8.63
N PHE A 55 -4.11 5.53 -7.54
CA PHE A 55 -5.27 4.93 -6.87
C PHE A 55 -5.06 4.95 -5.35
N THR A 56 -4.64 6.09 -4.78
CA THR A 56 -4.51 6.21 -3.33
C THR A 56 -5.87 6.10 -2.68
N ASP A 57 -5.92 5.72 -1.40
CA ASP A 57 -7.19 5.60 -0.68
C ASP A 57 -8.02 6.89 -0.78
N THR A 58 -7.37 8.05 -0.63
CA THR A 58 -8.04 9.36 -0.77
C THR A 58 -8.64 9.56 -2.16
N GLN A 59 -7.96 9.12 -3.23
CA GLN A 59 -8.48 9.23 -4.58
C GLN A 59 -9.69 8.31 -4.79
N VAL A 60 -9.61 7.08 -4.28
CA VAL A 60 -10.72 6.10 -4.37
C VAL A 60 -11.93 6.57 -3.57
N TYR A 61 -11.74 7.08 -2.35
CA TYR A 61 -12.82 7.65 -1.56
C TYR A 61 -13.44 8.88 -2.21
N ALA A 62 -12.63 9.76 -2.81
CA ALA A 62 -13.16 10.91 -3.55
C ALA A 62 -14.03 10.50 -4.75
N GLU A 63 -13.69 9.42 -5.46
CA GLU A 63 -14.53 8.87 -6.53
C GLU A 63 -15.86 8.32 -5.99
N ILE A 64 -15.82 7.61 -4.85
CA ILE A 64 -17.02 7.07 -4.19
C ILE A 64 -17.93 8.21 -3.71
N ASP A 65 -17.38 9.21 -3.04
CA ASP A 65 -18.12 10.35 -2.50
C ASP A 65 -18.78 11.14 -3.63
N ALA A 66 -18.05 11.40 -4.73
CA ALA A 66 -18.61 12.08 -5.89
C ALA A 66 -19.80 11.31 -6.52
N LEU A 67 -19.74 9.98 -6.54
CA LEU A 67 -20.87 9.16 -7.00
C LEU A 67 -22.02 9.16 -6.00
N ALA A 68 -21.73 9.11 -4.69
CA ALA A 68 -22.74 9.12 -3.65
C ALA A 68 -23.50 10.45 -3.60
N ASP A 69 -22.83 11.58 -3.77
CA ASP A 69 -23.47 12.91 -3.86
C ASP A 69 -24.45 12.98 -5.04
N VAL A 70 -24.07 12.43 -6.21
CA VAL A 70 -24.97 12.34 -7.38
C VAL A 70 -26.22 11.49 -7.10
N MET A 71 -26.13 10.50 -6.20
CA MET A 71 -27.30 9.68 -5.82
C MET A 71 -28.26 10.40 -4.86
N VAL A 72 -27.79 11.42 -4.13
CA VAL A 72 -28.61 12.19 -3.18
C VAL A 72 -29.34 13.34 -3.87
N ASP A 73 -28.76 13.90 -4.92
CA ASP A 73 -29.33 15.02 -5.68
C ASP A 73 -30.32 14.58 -6.80
N GLY A 74 -30.71 13.29 -6.84
CA GLY A 74 -31.57 12.66 -7.86
C GLY A 74 -32.99 12.33 -7.41
#